data_AF-A0AA35N629-F1
#
_entry.id   AF-A0AA35N629-F1
#
_cell.length_a   1.000
_cell.length_b   1.000
_cell.length_c   1.000
_cell.angle_alpha   90.00
_cell.angle_beta   90.00
_cell.angle_gamma   90.00
#
_symmetry.space_group_name_H-M   'P 1'
#
loop_
_entity.id
_entity.type
_entity.pdbx_description
1 polymer ?
#
loop_
_entity_poly.entity_id
_entity_poly.type
_entity_poly.pdbx_seq_one_letter_code
_entity_poly.pdbx_strand_id
1 'polypeptide(L)'
;MTDFITVADVDQALGQGWAGTGDAVLAVAMANAWLTAKIKRPVPDPVPDAIVTAGAQVAKLAAAGQLYKDTQREVQSKSVSAQSGTSTSKTYVAGSVDRSAGENFALDLIAPWIRRSGTVMLKRI
;
A
#
# COMPACT_ATOMS: atom_id res chain seq x y z
N MET A 1 -5.61 5.38 -17.23
CA MET A 1 -5.50 4.50 -16.05
C MET A 1 -5.00 3.17 -16.57
N THR A 2 -3.95 2.60 -15.97
CA THR A 2 -3.47 1.28 -16.38
C THR A 2 -4.21 0.25 -15.54
N ASP A 3 -4.93 -0.65 -16.19
CA ASP A 3 -5.59 -1.75 -15.52
C ASP A 3 -4.60 -2.90 -15.38
N PHE A 4 -4.08 -3.09 -14.16
CA PHE A 4 -3.12 -4.15 -13.85
C PHE A 4 -3.82 -5.44 -13.43
N ILE A 5 -5.01 -5.32 -12.84
CA ILE A 5 -5.84 -6.42 -12.37
C ILE A 5 -7.31 -6.20 -12.69
N THR A 6 -8.03 -7.31 -12.84
CA THR A 6 -9.49 -7.38 -12.97
C THR A 6 -10.11 -8.09 -11.76
N VAL A 7 -11.44 -8.01 -11.60
CA VAL A 7 -12.15 -8.76 -10.54
C VAL A 7 -11.89 -10.27 -10.67
N ALA A 8 -11.84 -10.79 -11.89
CA ALA A 8 -11.57 -12.20 -12.14
C ALA A 8 -10.17 -12.62 -11.65
N ASP A 9 -9.15 -11.76 -11.85
CA ASP A 9 -7.79 -12.04 -11.35
C ASP A 9 -7.76 -12.07 -9.82
N VAL A 10 -8.51 -11.18 -9.17
CA VAL A 10 -8.61 -11.15 -7.71
C VAL A 10 -9.37 -12.37 -7.18
N ASP A 11 -10.43 -12.79 -7.87
CA ASP A 11 -11.17 -14.02 -7.53
C ASP A 11 -10.29 -15.27 -7.67
N GLN A 12 -9.42 -15.32 -8.69
CA GLN A 12 -8.44 -16.40 -8.85
C GLN A 12 -7.37 -16.39 -7.75
N ALA A 13 -6.91 -15.21 -7.34
CA ALA A 13 -5.84 -15.07 -6.35
C ALA A 13 -6.32 -15.29 -4.89
N LEU A 14 -7.52 -14.83 -4.55
CA LEU A 14 -8.04 -14.81 -3.17
C LEU A 14 -9.24 -15.70 -2.93
N GLY A 15 -9.86 -16.23 -3.99
CA GLY A 15 -11.14 -16.91 -3.94
C GLY A 15 -12.33 -15.95 -3.99
N GLN A 16 -13.49 -16.52 -4.31
CA GLN A 16 -14.75 -15.77 -4.35
C GLN A 16 -15.12 -15.21 -2.97
N GLY A 17 -15.75 -14.04 -2.95
CA GLY A 17 -16.22 -13.39 -1.72
C GLY A 17 -15.16 -12.58 -0.98
N TRP A 18 -13.97 -12.36 -1.57
CA TRP A 18 -12.92 -11.53 -0.98
C TRP A 18 -13.36 -10.10 -0.64
N ALA A 19 -14.33 -9.57 -1.39
CA ALA A 19 -14.88 -8.23 -1.18
C ALA A 19 -15.87 -8.15 0.00
N GLY A 20 -16.36 -9.29 0.51
CA GLY A 20 -17.36 -9.33 1.56
C GLY A 20 -18.63 -8.57 1.16
N THR A 21 -19.00 -7.56 1.95
CA THR A 21 -20.13 -6.65 1.66
C THR A 21 -19.72 -5.40 0.87
N GLY A 22 -18.44 -5.26 0.51
CA GLY A 22 -17.92 -4.13 -0.26
C GLY A 22 -18.17 -4.27 -1.76
N ASP A 23 -18.07 -3.16 -2.48
CA ASP A 23 -18.14 -3.15 -3.95
C ASP A 23 -16.80 -3.61 -4.55
N ALA A 24 -16.81 -4.83 -5.10
CA ALA A 24 -15.63 -5.45 -5.72
C ALA A 24 -15.09 -4.65 -6.91
N VAL A 25 -15.96 -4.04 -7.72
CA VAL A 25 -15.57 -3.28 -8.90
C VAL A 25 -14.87 -2.00 -8.47
N LEU A 26 -15.46 -1.28 -7.52
CA LEU A 26 -14.85 -0.07 -6.95
C LEU A 26 -13.52 -0.39 -6.26
N ALA A 27 -13.45 -1.48 -5.50
CA ALA A 27 -12.24 -1.91 -4.81
C ALA A 27 -11.09 -2.23 -5.78
N VAL A 28 -11.38 -2.91 -6.91
CA VAL A 28 -10.39 -3.16 -7.97
C VAL A 28 -9.95 -1.85 -8.63
N ALA A 29 -10.87 -0.92 -8.90
CA ALA A 29 -10.53 0.38 -9.45
C ALA A 29 -9.60 1.17 -8.51
N MET A 30 -9.88 1.17 -7.21
CA MET A 30 -9.01 1.78 -6.19
C MET A 30 -7.63 1.12 -6.14
N ALA A 31 -7.55 -0.21 -6.27
CA ALA A 31 -6.30 -0.93 -6.31
C ALA A 31 -5.47 -0.60 -7.56
N ASN A 32 -6.08 -0.55 -8.75
CA ASN A 32 -5.40 -0.14 -9.98
C ASN A 32 -4.91 1.31 -9.91
N ALA A 33 -5.68 2.21 -9.30
CA ALA A 33 -5.25 3.59 -9.04
C ALA A 33 -4.04 3.63 -8.08
N TRP A 34 -4.06 2.84 -7.01
CA TRP A 34 -2.95 2.73 -6.06
C TRP A 34 -1.68 2.18 -6.72
N LEU A 35 -1.81 1.09 -7.50
CA LEU A 35 -0.70 0.50 -8.25
C LEU A 35 -0.11 1.49 -9.26
N THR A 36 -0.96 2.19 -10.02
CA THR A 36 -0.54 3.25 -10.96
C THR A 36 0.22 4.37 -10.24
N ALA A 37 -0.19 4.73 -9.02
CA ALA A 37 0.49 5.74 -8.23
C ALA A 37 1.88 5.29 -7.75
N LYS A 38 2.06 3.99 -7.44
CA LYS A 38 3.30 3.43 -6.88
C LYS A 38 4.31 2.98 -7.94
N ILE A 39 3.85 2.33 -9.00
CA ILE A 39 4.69 1.78 -10.07
C ILE A 39 5.22 2.95 -10.91
N LYS A 40 6.54 3.13 -10.93
CA LYS A 40 7.22 4.19 -11.70
C LYS A 40 8.03 3.65 -12.89
N ARG A 41 8.17 2.33 -12.99
CA ARG A 41 8.88 1.65 -14.07
C ARG A 41 7.88 1.02 -15.05
N PRO A 42 8.25 0.87 -16.32
CA PRO A 42 7.45 0.10 -17.26
C PRO A 42 7.28 -1.33 -16.73
N VAL A 43 6.06 -1.83 -16.83
CA VAL A 43 5.70 -3.20 -16.47
C VAL A 43 5.73 -4.03 -17.76
N PRO A 44 6.39 -5.21 -17.77
CA PRO A 44 6.36 -6.09 -18.92
C PRO A 44 4.94 -6.63 -19.16
N ASP A 45 4.67 -7.02 -20.41
CA ASP A 45 3.45 -7.72 -20.81
C ASP A 45 3.81 -9.19 -21.11
N PRO A 46 3.24 -10.20 -20.42
CA PRO A 46 2.16 -10.12 -19.43
C PRO A 46 2.57 -9.50 -18.09
N VAL A 47 1.58 -8.93 -17.38
CA VAL A 47 1.77 -8.35 -16.03
C VAL A 47 2.28 -9.44 -15.09
N PRO A 48 3.41 -9.22 -14.39
CA PRO A 48 3.95 -10.19 -13.44
C PRO A 48 2.99 -10.55 -12.31
N ASP A 49 2.95 -11.83 -11.93
CA ASP A 49 2.12 -12.36 -10.84
C ASP A 49 2.31 -11.60 -9.51
N ALA A 50 3.50 -11.04 -9.27
CA ALA A 50 3.77 -10.22 -8.09
C ALA A 50 2.92 -8.94 -8.05
N ILE A 51 2.73 -8.28 -9.21
CA ILE A 51 1.88 -7.09 -9.32
C ILE A 51 0.41 -7.48 -9.21
N VAL A 52 0.01 -8.62 -9.80
CA VAL A 52 -1.35 -9.14 -9.68
C VAL A 52 -1.69 -9.45 -8.22
N THR A 53 -0.80 -10.17 -7.53
CA THR A 53 -0.95 -10.52 -6.12
C THR A 53 -0.99 -9.26 -5.23
N ALA A 54 -0.12 -8.29 -5.49
CA ALA A 54 -0.15 -7.02 -4.77
C ALA A 54 -1.47 -6.27 -4.99
N GLY A 55 -1.95 -6.20 -6.23
CA GLY A 55 -3.24 -5.63 -6.59
C GLY A 55 -4.39 -6.30 -5.84
N ALA A 56 -4.43 -7.63 -5.80
CA ALA A 56 -5.46 -8.39 -5.10
C ALA A 56 -5.50 -8.07 -3.60
N GLN A 57 -4.35 -7.97 -2.94
CA GLN A 57 -4.28 -7.62 -1.51
C GLN A 57 -4.73 -6.19 -1.26
N VAL A 58 -4.36 -5.26 -2.13
CA VAL A 58 -4.80 -3.85 -2.06
C VAL A 58 -6.30 -3.73 -2.33
N ALA A 59 -6.85 -4.50 -3.27
CA ALA A 59 -8.28 -4.55 -3.55
C ALA A 59 -9.06 -5.06 -2.33
N LYS A 60 -8.58 -6.12 -1.67
CA LYS A 60 -9.17 -6.61 -0.41
C LYS A 60 -9.20 -5.54 0.67
N LEU A 61 -8.12 -4.76 0.82
CA LEU A 61 -8.08 -3.64 1.74
C LEU A 61 -9.05 -2.52 1.35
N ALA A 62 -9.21 -2.24 0.05
CA ALA A 62 -10.16 -1.26 -0.44
C ALA A 62 -11.60 -1.68 -0.16
N ALA A 63 -11.96 -2.95 -0.40
CA ALA A 63 -13.27 -3.49 -0.10
C ALA A 63 -13.60 -3.44 1.40
N ALA A 64 -12.58 -3.61 2.27
CA ALA A 64 -12.72 -3.45 3.72
C ALA A 64 -12.76 -1.98 4.19
N GLY A 65 -12.71 -1.00 3.27
CA GLY A 65 -12.64 0.43 3.60
C GLY A 65 -11.35 0.81 4.33
N GLN A 66 -10.28 0.01 4.20
CA GLN A 66 -8.99 0.20 4.85
C GLN A 66 -7.97 0.89 3.96
N LEU A 67 -8.19 0.90 2.64
CA LEU A 67 -7.41 1.68 1.69
C LEU A 67 -7.95 3.11 1.61
N TYR A 68 -7.05 4.09 1.47
CA TYR A 68 -7.40 5.52 1.40
C TYR A 68 -8.24 6.03 2.58
N LYS A 69 -8.16 5.38 3.74
CA LYS A 69 -8.75 5.91 4.98
C LYS A 69 -8.30 7.35 5.18
N ASP A 70 -9.22 8.20 5.61
CA ASP A 70 -8.90 9.56 6.03
C ASP A 70 -7.79 9.48 7.07
N THR A 71 -6.58 9.84 6.67
CA THR A 71 -5.54 10.16 7.61
C THR A 71 -6.09 11.34 8.39
N GLN A 72 -6.50 11.13 9.64
CA GLN A 72 -6.78 12.22 10.57
C GLN A 72 -5.51 13.08 10.65
N ARG A 73 -5.40 14.09 9.78
CA ARG A 73 -4.37 15.13 9.81
C ARG A 73 -4.48 15.98 11.10
N GLU A 74 -5.44 15.66 11.97
CA GLU A 74 -5.83 16.40 13.16
C GLU A 74 -5.05 16.02 14.44
N VAL A 75 -4.29 14.92 14.47
CA VAL A 75 -3.60 14.47 15.71
C VAL A 75 -2.08 14.72 15.70
N GLN A 76 -1.58 15.67 14.90
CA GLN A 76 -0.27 16.27 15.20
C GLN A 76 -0.32 17.26 16.38
N SER A 77 -1.51 17.59 16.89
CA SER A 77 -1.69 18.41 18.08
C SER A 77 -2.56 17.71 19.12
N LYS A 78 -2.09 16.57 19.63
CA LYS A 78 -2.46 16.14 20.97
C LYS A 78 -1.18 15.95 21.78
N SER A 79 -0.63 17.09 22.24
CA SER A 79 0.22 17.09 23.44
C SER A 79 -0.62 16.55 24.58
N VAL A 80 -0.47 15.27 24.88
CA VAL A 80 -0.93 14.71 26.15
C VAL A 80 0.24 14.90 27.11
N SER A 81 0.13 15.87 28.01
CA SER A 81 1.00 16.00 29.17
C SER A 81 0.79 14.77 30.07
N ALA A 82 1.47 13.68 29.74
CA ALA A 82 1.60 12.53 30.62
C ALA A 82 2.59 12.88 31.72
N GLN A 83 2.05 13.30 32.86
CA GLN A 83 2.79 13.45 34.10
C GLN A 83 3.45 12.10 34.45
N SER A 84 4.77 12.15 34.57
CA SER A 84 5.66 11.21 35.27
C SER A 84 5.65 9.73 34.87
N GLY A 85 6.74 9.32 34.21
CA GLY A 85 7.48 8.19 34.77
C GLY A 85 7.88 7.03 33.87
N THR A 86 7.33 6.87 32.66
CA THR A 86 7.85 5.85 31.71
C THR A 86 7.50 6.23 30.28
N SER A 87 8.43 6.93 29.62
CA SER A 87 8.36 7.15 28.17
C SER A 87 8.97 5.93 27.48
N THR A 88 8.14 5.03 26.94
CA THR A 88 8.62 4.09 25.92
C THR A 88 8.69 4.84 24.60
N SER A 89 9.84 5.45 24.33
CA SER A 89 10.13 6.06 23.04
C SER A 89 10.33 4.95 22.00
N LYS A 90 9.25 4.53 21.33
CA LYS A 90 9.38 3.96 19.99
C LYS A 90 9.71 5.12 19.06
N THR A 91 11.00 5.35 18.84
CA THR A 91 11.48 6.31 17.85
C THR A 91 11.09 5.81 16.46
N TYR A 92 9.84 6.08 16.05
CA TYR A 92 9.45 5.97 14.66
C TYR A 92 10.31 6.98 13.89
N VAL A 93 11.11 6.50 12.94
CA VAL A 93 11.89 7.35 12.04
C VAL A 93 10.92 8.37 11.43
N ALA A 94 11.25 9.66 11.50
CA ALA A 94 10.42 10.73 10.98
C ALA A 94 10.05 10.43 9.51
N GLY A 95 8.76 10.18 9.24
CA GLY A 95 8.25 9.77 7.93
C GLY A 95 7.65 8.35 7.86
N SER A 96 7.64 7.59 8.95
CA SER A 96 6.89 6.32 9.01
C SER A 96 5.39 6.61 8.96
N VAL A 97 4.74 6.21 7.87
CA VAL A 97 3.28 6.25 7.73
C VAL A 97 2.73 4.92 8.26
N ASP A 98 1.77 4.97 9.17
CA ASP A 98 1.06 3.78 9.62
C ASP A 98 0.35 3.13 8.42
N ARG A 99 0.84 1.96 8.01
CA ARG A 99 0.31 1.17 6.90
C ARG A 99 -0.20 -0.17 7.42
N SER A 100 -1.27 -0.65 6.81
CA SER A 100 -1.78 -1.98 7.11
C SER A 100 -0.77 -3.06 6.69
N ALA A 101 -0.85 -4.24 7.31
CA ALA A 101 0.00 -5.38 6.94
C ALA A 101 -0.16 -5.74 5.45
N GLY A 102 -1.38 -5.66 4.91
CA GLY A 102 -1.64 -5.92 3.49
C GLY A 102 -1.02 -4.88 2.56
N GLU A 103 -0.98 -3.60 2.96
CA GLU A 103 -0.32 -2.56 2.16
C GLU A 103 1.20 -2.72 2.17
N ASN A 104 1.79 -3.08 3.32
CA ASN A 104 3.23 -3.36 3.40
C ASN A 104 3.60 -4.59 2.56
N PHE A 105 2.83 -5.67 2.66
CA PHE A 105 3.04 -6.85 1.83
C PHE A 105 2.93 -6.54 0.33
N ALA A 106 1.93 -5.75 -0.08
CA ALA A 106 1.81 -5.31 -1.47
C ALA A 106 3.02 -4.46 -1.91
N LEU A 107 3.50 -3.54 -1.07
CA LEU A 107 4.69 -2.72 -1.36
C LEU A 107 5.96 -3.56 -1.54
N ASP A 108 6.14 -4.60 -0.74
CA ASP A 108 7.30 -5.51 -0.85
C ASP A 108 7.26 -6.27 -2.18
N LEU A 109 6.08 -6.73 -2.60
CA LEU A 109 5.88 -7.41 -3.88
C LEU A 109 6.21 -6.50 -5.07
N ILE A 110 5.76 -5.24 -5.04
CA ILE A 110 5.99 -4.30 -6.15
C ILE A 110 7.29 -3.49 -6.01
N ALA A 111 8.11 -3.77 -5.00
CA ALA A 111 9.35 -3.04 -4.73
C ALA A 111 10.27 -2.88 -5.96
N PRO A 112 10.44 -3.90 -6.85
CA PRO A 112 11.25 -3.78 -8.06
C PRO A 112 10.77 -2.68 -9.03
N TRP A 113 9.51 -2.27 -8.95
CA TRP A 113 8.85 -1.31 -9.84
C TRP A 113 8.60 0.07 -9.20
N ILE A 114 8.81 0.24 -7.88
CA ILE A 114 8.55 1.52 -7.17
C ILE A 114 9.71 2.52 -7.30
N ARG A 115 10.95 2.12 -7.01
CA ARG A 115 12.10 3.03 -6.95
C ARG A 115 13.04 2.80 -8.13
N ARG A 116 13.66 3.87 -8.64
CA ARG A 116 15.00 3.72 -9.24
C ARG A 116 15.94 3.40 -8.10
N SER A 117 16.71 2.32 -8.18
CA SER A 117 17.84 2.10 -7.26
C SER A 117 18.80 3.27 -7.43
N GLY A 118 18.61 4.31 -6.62
CA GLY A 118 19.49 5.47 -6.56
C GLY A 118 20.69 5.08 -5.73
N THR A 119 21.74 4.56 -6.37
CA THR A 119 23.06 4.45 -5.75
C THR A 119 23.50 5.88 -5.41
N VAL A 120 23.43 6.26 -4.13
CA VAL A 120 24.05 7.49 -3.64
C VAL A 120 25.55 7.25 -3.64
N MET A 121 26.25 7.75 -4.66
CA MET A 121 27.70 7.75 -4.67
C MET A 121 28.18 8.81 -3.68
N LEU A 122 28.61 8.38 -2.48
CA LEU A 122 29.29 9.25 -1.52
C LEU A 122 30.67 9.60 -2.09
N LYS A 123 30.79 10.79 -2.69
CA LYS A 123 32.09 11.34 -3.07
C LYS A 123 32.82 11.72 -1.78
N ARG A 124 33.93 11.05 -1.49
CA ARG A 124 34.86 11.50 -0.44
C ARG A 124 35.41 12.87 -0.87
N ILE A 125 35.25 13.87 -0.01
CA ILE A 125 35.94 15.18 -0.06
C ILE A 125 37.16 15.07 0.85
#